data_AF-A0A4U3AAV0-F1
#
_entry.id   AF-A0A4U3AAV0-F1
#
_cell.length_a   1.000
_cell.length_b   1.000
_cell.length_c   1.000
_cell.angle_alpha   90.00
_cell.angle_beta   90.00
_cell.angle_gamma   90.00
#
_symmetry.space_group_name_H-M   'P 1'
#
loop_
_entity.id
_entity.type
_entity.pdbx_description
1 polymer ?
#
loop_
_entity_poly.entity_id
_entity_poly.type
_entity_poly.pdbx_seq_one_letter_code
_entity_poly.pdbx_strand_id
1 'polypeptide(L)'
;VNRTLEHNGLFILIDNVSPENNEFDTFYNFIEKKRDPSHERALKKTEWITLLEKNGLQMQSCLTFDKKFEFDWWCDMMNVPLQKRVKLTECMMKTSVEMQEFFNIQYKNNKIISFYTEMALFVCKKSATLKR
;
A
#
# COMPACT_ATOMS: atom_id res chain seq x y z
N VAL A 1 16.65 -3.52 9.75
CA VAL A 1 17.32 -4.33 8.71
C VAL A 1 18.79 -3.94 8.47
N ASN A 2 19.15 -2.65 8.40
CA ASN A 2 20.53 -2.23 8.10
C ASN A 2 21.62 -2.90 8.98
N ARG A 3 21.42 -2.93 10.30
CA ARG A 3 22.39 -3.48 11.27
C ARG A 3 22.86 -4.89 10.93
N THR A 4 21.95 -5.74 10.46
CA THR A 4 22.20 -7.18 10.23
C THR A 4 22.63 -7.49 8.80
N LEU A 5 22.50 -6.54 7.87
CA LEU A 5 22.87 -6.74 6.47
C LEU A 5 24.40 -6.67 6.31
N GLU A 6 24.96 -7.56 5.51
CA GLU A 6 26.40 -7.53 5.19
C GLU A 6 26.79 -6.27 4.42
N HIS A 7 28.07 -5.92 4.45
CA HIS A 7 28.57 -4.81 3.66
C HIS A 7 28.36 -5.09 2.16
N ASN A 8 27.87 -4.10 1.41
CA ASN A 8 27.44 -4.25 0.02
C ASN A 8 26.26 -5.20 -0.23
N GLY A 9 25.63 -5.73 0.82
CA GLY A 9 24.44 -6.56 0.72
C GLY A 9 23.23 -5.79 0.19
N LEU A 10 22.30 -6.52 -0.45
CA LEU A 10 21.04 -5.98 -0.96
C LEU A 10 19.92 -6.16 0.06
N PHE A 11 19.10 -5.12 0.20
CA PHE A 11 17.80 -5.18 0.86
C PHE A 11 16.72 -5.02 -0.22
N ILE A 12 15.81 -5.98 -0.30
CA ILE A 12 14.68 -5.94 -1.23
C ILE A 12 13.40 -5.92 -0.40
N LEU A 13 12.59 -4.89 -0.59
CA LEU A 13 11.30 -4.70 0.06
C LEU A 13 10.22 -4.67 -1.01
N ILE A 14 9.16 -5.46 -0.83
CA ILE A 14 7.95 -5.40 -1.64
C ILE A 14 6.80 -5.13 -0.70
N ASP A 15 6.04 -4.06 -0.96
CA ASP A 15 4.89 -3.69 -0.14
C ASP A 15 3.81 -3.01 -0.97
N ASN A 16 2.59 -2.95 -0.44
CA ASN A 16 1.60 -2.00 -0.94
C ASN A 16 2.06 -0.58 -0.58
N VAL A 17 1.78 0.39 -1.44
CA VAL A 17 2.13 1.78 -1.19
C VAL A 17 0.94 2.71 -1.34
N SER A 18 0.92 3.76 -0.53
CA SER A 18 -0.07 4.81 -0.62
C SER A 18 0.22 5.79 -1.76
N PRO A 19 -0.82 6.41 -2.34
CA PRO A 19 -0.66 7.54 -3.24
C PRO A 19 0.00 8.74 -2.56
N GLU A 20 0.66 9.59 -3.35
CA GLU A 20 1.28 10.82 -2.81
C GLU A 20 0.23 11.87 -2.44
N ASN A 21 -0.96 11.83 -3.06
CA ASN A 21 -2.10 12.65 -2.68
C ASN A 21 -2.59 12.25 -1.26
N ASN A 22 -2.65 13.20 -0.34
CA ASN A 22 -2.99 12.96 1.07
C ASN A 22 -4.40 12.42 1.28
N GLU A 23 -5.37 12.84 0.47
CA GLU A 23 -6.74 12.37 0.57
C GLU A 23 -6.82 10.90 0.17
N PHE A 24 -6.18 10.54 -0.94
CA PHE A 24 -6.18 9.17 -1.46
C PHE A 24 -5.39 8.23 -0.55
N ASP A 25 -4.27 8.72 -0.01
CA ASP A 25 -3.49 8.06 1.03
C ASP A 25 -4.31 7.74 2.29
N THR A 26 -5.02 8.75 2.80
CA THR A 26 -5.88 8.61 3.99
C THR A 26 -6.98 7.60 3.73
N PHE A 27 -7.62 7.67 2.57
CA PHE A 27 -8.65 6.72 2.16
C PHE A 27 -8.12 5.29 2.06
N TYR A 28 -6.98 5.08 1.40
CA TYR A 28 -6.41 3.75 1.22
C TYR A 28 -6.11 3.09 2.57
N ASN A 29 -5.46 3.81 3.48
CA ASN A 29 -5.16 3.27 4.81
C ASN A 29 -6.41 3.08 5.67
N PHE A 30 -7.42 3.92 5.49
CA PHE A 30 -8.70 3.73 6.14
C PHE A 30 -9.35 2.41 5.73
N ILE A 31 -9.44 2.10 4.43
CA ILE A 31 -10.08 0.86 3.97
C ILE A 31 -9.28 -0.38 4.39
N GLU A 32 -7.95 -0.33 4.33
CA GLU A 32 -7.08 -1.42 4.81
C GLU A 32 -7.25 -1.66 6.32
N LYS A 33 -7.22 -0.61 7.17
CA LYS A 33 -7.45 -0.74 8.62
C LYS A 33 -8.84 -1.27 8.97
N LYS A 34 -9.86 -0.89 8.19
CA LYS A 34 -11.23 -1.37 8.40
C LYS A 34 -11.38 -2.86 8.05
N ARG A 35 -10.65 -3.33 7.04
CA ARG A 35 -10.56 -4.75 6.66
C ARG A 35 -9.71 -5.54 7.65
N ASP A 36 -8.51 -5.07 7.94
CA ASP A 36 -7.56 -5.69 8.85
C ASP A 36 -7.21 -4.75 10.02
N PRO A 37 -7.69 -5.02 11.25
CA PRO A 37 -7.36 -4.21 12.41
C PRO A 37 -5.86 -4.14 12.73
N SER A 38 -5.06 -5.12 12.28
CA SER A 38 -3.61 -5.14 12.48
C SER A 38 -2.83 -4.31 11.47
N HIS A 39 -3.48 -3.83 10.40
CA HIS A 39 -2.85 -2.95 9.43
C HIS A 39 -2.35 -1.68 10.12
N GLU A 40 -1.07 -1.38 10.09
CA GLU A 40 -0.58 -0.13 10.66
C GLU A 40 -0.63 0.99 9.64
N ARG A 41 0.15 0.86 8.56
CA ARG A 41 0.27 1.87 7.52
C ARG A 41 0.90 1.28 6.26
N ALA A 42 0.29 1.49 5.11
CA ALA A 42 0.98 1.39 3.83
C ALA A 42 1.61 2.75 3.54
N LEU A 43 2.92 2.90 3.69
CA LEU A 43 3.59 4.19 3.50
C LEU A 43 3.55 4.65 2.03
N LYS A 44 3.70 5.95 1.82
CA LYS A 44 3.97 6.52 0.51
C LYS A 44 5.35 6.10 0.02
N LYS A 45 5.57 6.18 -1.30
CA LYS A 45 6.88 5.88 -1.89
C LYS A 45 7.94 6.86 -1.39
N THR A 46 7.59 8.15 -1.28
CA THR A 46 8.49 9.18 -0.76
C THR A 46 8.87 8.94 0.70
N GLU A 47 7.95 8.46 1.52
CA GLU A 47 8.20 8.08 2.92
C GLU A 47 9.14 6.87 3.02
N TRP A 48 8.91 5.82 2.21
CA TRP A 48 9.80 4.66 2.13
C TRP A 48 11.22 5.05 1.71
N ILE A 49 11.37 5.80 0.60
CA ILE A 49 12.67 6.25 0.11
C ILE A 49 13.40 7.05 1.19
N THR A 50 12.69 7.97 1.85
CA THR A 50 13.25 8.78 2.95
C THR A 50 13.71 7.91 4.11
N LEU A 51 12.90 6.93 4.53
CA LEU A 51 13.23 6.05 5.64
C LEU A 51 14.44 5.15 5.32
N LEU A 52 14.50 4.61 4.11
CA LEU A 52 15.59 3.74 3.66
C LEU A 52 16.92 4.50 3.59
N GLU A 53 16.93 5.66 2.94
CA GLU A 53 18.12 6.51 2.81
C GLU A 53 18.61 7.01 4.18
N LYS A 54 17.70 7.46 5.07
CA LYS A 54 18.04 7.88 6.44
C LYS A 54 18.66 6.77 7.28
N ASN A 55 18.44 5.51 6.92
CA ASN A 55 18.99 4.34 7.60
C ASN A 55 20.18 3.73 6.84
N GLY A 56 20.84 4.49 5.98
CA GLY A 56 22.07 4.07 5.28
C GLY A 56 21.85 2.94 4.26
N LEU A 57 20.63 2.81 3.75
CA LEU A 57 20.31 1.89 2.65
C LEU A 57 20.12 2.73 1.40
N GLN A 58 21.11 2.67 0.50
CA GLN A 58 21.13 3.47 -0.72
C GLN A 58 20.19 2.89 -1.76
N MET A 59 19.20 3.65 -2.19
CA MET A 59 18.27 3.28 -3.26
C MET A 59 19.00 2.97 -4.55
N GLN A 60 18.68 1.82 -5.13
CA GLN A 60 19.18 1.37 -6.44
C GLN A 60 18.08 1.44 -7.48
N SER A 61 16.88 0.96 -7.13
CA SER A 61 15.70 1.02 -8.01
C SER A 61 14.40 1.00 -7.20
N CYS A 62 13.36 1.57 -7.79
CA CYS A 62 11.99 1.48 -7.34
C CYS A 62 11.14 1.11 -8.57
N LEU A 63 10.48 -0.04 -8.51
CA LEU A 63 9.57 -0.51 -9.55
C LEU A 63 8.17 -0.53 -8.97
N THR A 64 7.20 0.03 -9.68
CA THR A 64 5.79 0.00 -9.27
C THR A 64 4.97 -0.85 -10.21
N PHE A 65 3.87 -1.40 -9.68
CA PHE A 65 2.91 -2.16 -10.45
C PHE A 65 1.54 -2.10 -9.80
N ASP A 66 0.52 -2.09 -10.65
CA ASP A 66 -0.86 -2.08 -10.20
C ASP A 66 -1.28 -3.48 -9.73
N LYS A 67 -2.09 -3.50 -8.67
CA LYS A 67 -2.68 -4.71 -8.13
C LYS A 67 -4.18 -4.58 -8.08
N LYS A 68 -4.86 -5.49 -8.80
CA LYS A 68 -6.29 -5.67 -8.70
C LYS A 68 -6.62 -6.49 -7.46
N PHE A 69 -7.56 -6.02 -6.65
CA PHE A 69 -8.19 -6.78 -5.60
C PHE A 69 -9.64 -7.10 -5.96
N GLU A 70 -9.97 -8.39 -6.00
CA GLU A 70 -11.36 -8.86 -5.96
C GLU A 70 -11.86 -8.70 -4.52
N PHE A 71 -12.90 -7.87 -4.31
CA PHE A 71 -13.26 -7.35 -2.99
C PHE A 71 -13.67 -8.45 -1.99
N ASP A 72 -14.46 -9.44 -2.45
CA ASP A 72 -14.87 -10.56 -1.61
C ASP A 72 -13.67 -11.38 -1.17
N TRP A 73 -12.80 -11.75 -2.11
CA TRP A 73 -11.58 -12.51 -1.81
C TRP A 73 -10.64 -11.74 -0.88
N TRP A 74 -10.47 -10.43 -1.12
CA TRP A 74 -9.69 -9.55 -0.25
C TRP A 74 -10.23 -9.49 1.18
N CYS A 75 -11.55 -9.50 1.36
CA CYS A 75 -12.21 -9.60 2.66
C CYS A 75 -12.10 -11.00 3.28
N ASP A 76 -12.24 -12.06 2.48
CA ASP A 76 -12.18 -13.45 2.93
C ASP A 76 -10.82 -13.79 3.53
N MET A 77 -9.74 -13.28 2.94
CA MET A 77 -8.37 -13.45 3.45
C MET A 77 -8.19 -13.04 4.93
N MET A 78 -9.03 -12.13 5.46
CA MET A 78 -8.98 -11.70 6.87
C MET A 78 -10.23 -12.08 7.65
N ASN A 79 -11.09 -12.95 7.10
CA ASN A 79 -12.36 -13.31 7.71
C ASN A 79 -13.22 -12.09 8.10
N VAL A 80 -13.25 -11.07 7.24
CA VAL A 80 -14.00 -9.82 7.54
C VAL A 80 -15.48 -10.13 7.71
N PRO A 81 -16.12 -9.79 8.85
CA PRO A 81 -17.54 -10.04 9.06
C PRO A 81 -18.43 -9.29 8.07
N LEU A 82 -19.57 -9.88 7.70
CA LEU A 82 -20.50 -9.32 6.71
C LEU A 82 -20.89 -7.87 7.00
N GLN A 83 -21.20 -7.53 8.25
CA GLN A 83 -21.55 -6.17 8.65
C GLN A 83 -20.45 -5.14 8.35
N LYS A 84 -19.16 -5.53 8.47
CA LYS A 84 -18.04 -4.66 8.09
C LYS A 84 -17.91 -4.55 6.57
N ARG A 85 -18.15 -5.63 5.82
CA ARG A 85 -18.14 -5.61 4.35
C ARG A 85 -19.19 -4.66 3.78
N VAL A 86 -20.39 -4.64 4.37
CA VAL A 86 -21.47 -3.70 3.99
C VAL A 86 -21.02 -2.25 4.22
N LYS A 87 -20.46 -1.95 5.41
CA LYS A 87 -19.96 -0.60 5.70
C LYS A 87 -18.81 -0.17 4.79
N LEU A 88 -17.89 -1.08 4.48
CA LEU A 88 -16.81 -0.84 3.51
C LEU A 88 -17.38 -0.55 2.13
N THR A 89 -18.35 -1.34 1.68
CA THR A 89 -19.01 -1.16 0.39
C THR A 89 -19.68 0.21 0.29
N GLU A 90 -20.48 0.58 1.28
CA GLU A 90 -21.13 1.89 1.33
C GLU A 90 -20.11 3.03 1.34
N CYS A 91 -19.01 2.89 2.08
CA CYS A 91 -17.95 3.88 2.14
C CYS A 91 -17.28 4.08 0.77
N MET A 92 -16.91 2.98 0.11
CA MET A 92 -16.22 3.00 -1.18
C MET A 92 -17.12 3.50 -2.31
N MET A 93 -18.43 3.18 -2.29
CA MET A 93 -19.38 3.68 -3.29
C MET A 93 -19.68 5.19 -3.15
N LYS A 94 -19.49 5.76 -1.95
CA LYS A 94 -19.79 7.17 -1.64
C LYS A 94 -18.60 8.10 -1.82
N THR A 95 -17.43 7.61 -2.22
CA THR A 95 -16.27 8.47 -2.48
C THR A 95 -16.50 9.35 -3.70
N SER A 96 -15.71 10.41 -3.85
CA SER A 96 -15.76 11.27 -5.03
C SER A 96 -15.48 10.50 -6.33
N VAL A 97 -15.85 11.08 -7.47
CA VAL A 97 -15.61 10.50 -8.79
C VAL A 97 -14.11 10.31 -9.01
N GLU A 98 -13.30 11.30 -8.64
CA GLU A 98 -11.84 11.26 -8.77
C GLU A 98 -11.23 10.10 -7.96
N MET A 99 -11.75 9.82 -6.77
CA MET A 99 -11.31 8.69 -5.95
C MET A 99 -11.70 7.34 -6.59
N GLN A 100 -12.94 7.25 -7.11
CA GLN A 100 -13.41 6.04 -7.79
C GLN A 100 -12.60 5.76 -9.05
N GLU A 101 -12.28 6.79 -9.84
CA GLU A 101 -11.44 6.69 -11.03
C GLU A 101 -10.00 6.30 -10.66
N PHE A 102 -9.40 6.97 -9.65
CA PHE A 102 -8.02 6.70 -9.24
C PHE A 102 -7.82 5.25 -8.77
N PHE A 103 -8.68 4.75 -7.90
CA PHE A 103 -8.62 3.36 -7.41
C PHE A 103 -9.36 2.38 -8.33
N ASN A 104 -9.86 2.82 -9.48
CA ASN A 104 -10.67 2.04 -10.42
C ASN A 104 -11.71 1.15 -9.68
N ILE A 105 -12.52 1.78 -8.83
CA ILE A 105 -13.50 1.09 -7.97
C ILE A 105 -14.69 0.63 -8.82
N GLN A 106 -14.81 -0.68 -8.99
CA GLN A 106 -15.88 -1.32 -9.74
C GLN A 106 -16.94 -1.87 -8.78
N TYR A 107 -18.20 -1.54 -9.00
CA TYR A 107 -19.31 -2.02 -8.18
C TYR A 107 -20.58 -2.28 -9.00
N LYS A 108 -21.40 -3.22 -8.52
CA LYS A 108 -22.69 -3.58 -9.14
C LYS A 108 -23.67 -4.06 -8.07
N ASN A 109 -24.95 -3.72 -8.21
CA ASN A 109 -26.01 -4.15 -7.28
C ASN A 109 -25.67 -3.87 -5.80
N ASN A 110 -25.18 -2.67 -5.49
CA ASN A 110 -24.73 -2.25 -4.16
C ASN A 110 -23.65 -3.15 -3.54
N LYS A 111 -22.71 -3.63 -4.36
CA LYS A 111 -21.57 -4.43 -3.94
C LYS A 111 -20.32 -4.04 -4.70
N ILE A 112 -19.20 -3.83 -3.98
CA ILE A 112 -17.90 -3.68 -4.63
C ILE A 112 -17.49 -5.01 -5.24
N ILE A 113 -17.10 -4.98 -6.52
CA ILE A 113 -16.56 -6.10 -7.26
C ILE A 113 -15.04 -6.11 -7.12
N SER A 114 -14.39 -5.01 -7.49
CA SER A 114 -12.94 -4.90 -7.43
C SER A 114 -12.47 -3.45 -7.29
N PHE A 115 -11.22 -3.28 -6.90
CA PHE A 115 -10.51 -2.00 -6.94
C PHE A 115 -9.03 -2.28 -7.21
N TYR A 116 -8.30 -1.25 -7.61
CA TYR A 116 -6.87 -1.29 -7.88
C TYR A 116 -6.10 -0.48 -6.85
N THR A 117 -4.90 -0.94 -6.52
CA THR A 117 -3.93 -0.20 -5.71
C THR A 117 -2.56 -0.32 -6.36
N GLU A 118 -1.56 0.37 -5.82
CA GLU A 118 -0.18 0.26 -6.26
C GLU A 118 0.65 -0.56 -5.27
N MET A 119 1.53 -1.41 -5.78
CA MET A 119 2.61 -2.02 -5.02
C MET A 119 3.95 -1.47 -5.51
N ALA A 120 4.95 -1.45 -4.64
CA ALA A 120 6.30 -1.06 -4.99
C ALA A 120 7.32 -2.11 -4.54
N LEU A 121 8.30 -2.36 -5.41
CA LEU A 121 9.52 -3.10 -5.12
C LEU A 121 10.67 -2.10 -5.01
N PHE A 122 11.26 -2.02 -3.82
CA PHE A 122 12.44 -1.21 -3.54
C PHE A 122 13.66 -2.11 -3.46
N VAL A 123 14.69 -1.82 -4.26
CA VAL A 123 16.02 -2.42 -4.13
C VAL A 123 16.97 -1.39 -3.54
N CYS A 124 17.57 -1.73 -2.41
CA CYS A 124 18.56 -0.89 -1.74
C CYS A 124 19.86 -1.67 -1.55
N LYS A 125 20.98 -0.95 -1.48
CA LYS A 125 22.28 -1.53 -1.14
C LYS A 125 22.81 -0.91 0.14
N LYS A 126 23.35 -1.73 1.04
CA LYS A 126 24.12 -1.22 2.18
C LYS A 126 25.47 -0.69 1.71
N SER A 127 25.54 0.62 1.53
CA SER A 127 26.75 1.32 1.12
C SER A 127 27.51 1.84 2.34
N ALA A 128 28.83 1.69 2.35
CA ALA A 128 29.70 2.38 3.32
C ALA A 128 30.35 3.64 2.72
N THR A 129 30.16 3.86 1.42
CA THR A 129 30.89 4.87 0.65
C THR A 129 30.31 6.27 0.84
N LEU A 130 29.02 6.37 1.17
CA LEU A 130 28.34 7.61 1.52
C LEU A 130 27.84 7.51 2.97
N LYS A 131 28.72 7.79 3.94
CA LYS A 131 28.32 8.03 5.33
C LYS A 131 27.69 9.43 5.38
N ARG A 132 26.37 9.50 5.34
CA ARG A 132 25.62 10.70 5.72
C ARG A 132 25.19 10.58 7.17
#